data_AF-A0A2V5SB61-F1
#
_entry.id   AF-A0A2V5SB61-F1
#
_cell.length_a   1.000
_cell.length_b   1.000
_cell.length_c   1.000
_cell.angle_alpha   90.00
_cell.angle_beta   90.00
_cell.angle_gamma   90.00
#
_symmetry.space_group_name_H-M   'P 1'
#
loop_
_entity.id
_entity.type
_entity.pdbx_description
1 polymer ?
#
loop_
_entity_poly.entity_id
_entity_poly.type
_entity_poly.pdbx_seq_one_letter_code
_entity_poly.pdbx_strand_id
1 'polypeptide(L)'
;MTYAERRNLALILLAAFIAIILLTACGTTHHPLPAYEPPLAKTDFQHVRTTAYTHTEADHREYSNHNALGGELHAAGAPIHRAEAVARATLAYEAPRAIPVDETASYSPQLQPFSMDETRTRTTKRATKPTRNAKRAVAISKPPQIGSAAADWSRWPAGTVFRLLSTGQNYRVEDYGWALSGRNTIDLYMANQREMNSWGARQETIEILRWGDRQESLQFLRRHQDYRHIKRMVLELEGREREAAAVQ
;
A
#
# COMPACT_ATOMS: atom_id res chain seq x y z
N MET A 1 56.56 -40.08 9.00
CA MET A 1 55.15 -39.82 9.32
C MET A 1 54.40 -41.13 9.48
N THR A 2 54.00 -41.44 10.71
CA THR A 2 53.28 -42.67 11.08
C THR A 2 51.84 -42.63 10.58
N TYR A 3 51.17 -43.78 10.52
CA TYR A 3 49.78 -43.87 10.08
C TYR A 3 48.83 -43.04 10.95
N ALA A 4 49.09 -42.99 12.27
CA ALA A 4 48.33 -42.20 13.22
C ALA A 4 48.45 -40.68 12.96
N GLU A 5 49.65 -40.21 12.63
CA GLU A 5 49.90 -38.80 12.29
C GLU A 5 49.18 -38.38 11.00
N ARG A 6 49.18 -39.25 9.97
CA ARG A 6 48.47 -38.98 8.71
C ARG A 6 46.96 -38.95 8.89
N ARG A 7 46.41 -39.85 9.70
CA ARG A 7 44.98 -39.89 10.03
C ARG A 7 44.55 -38.65 10.80
N ASN A 8 45.33 -38.22 11.79
CA ASN A 8 45.02 -37.03 12.58
C ASN A 8 45.11 -35.76 11.73
N LEU A 9 46.11 -35.68 10.83
CA LEU A 9 46.25 -34.56 9.90
C LEU A 9 45.09 -34.52 8.88
N ALA A 10 44.63 -35.67 8.37
CA ALA A 10 43.46 -35.74 7.50
C ALA A 10 42.17 -35.31 8.20
N LEU A 11 41.99 -35.66 9.48
CA LEU A 11 40.83 -35.23 10.28
C LEU A 11 40.86 -33.72 10.57
N ILE A 12 42.04 -33.15 10.84
CA ILE A 12 42.21 -31.70 11.03
C ILE A 12 41.89 -30.94 9.73
N LEU A 13 42.39 -31.43 8.59
CA LEU A 13 42.09 -30.81 7.29
C LEU A 13 40.60 -30.90 6.93
N LEU A 14 39.96 -32.03 7.22
CA LEU A 14 38.52 -32.20 7.02
C LEU A 14 37.70 -31.25 7.92
N ALA A 15 38.06 -31.14 9.19
CA ALA A 15 37.39 -30.23 10.12
C ALA A 15 37.58 -28.75 9.72
N ALA A 16 38.79 -28.38 9.26
CA ALA A 16 39.06 -27.04 8.75
C ALA A 16 38.24 -26.75 7.47
N PHE A 17 38.12 -27.71 6.57
CA PHE A 17 37.31 -27.57 5.35
C PHE A 17 35.82 -27.43 5.66
N ILE A 18 35.29 -28.21 6.61
CA ILE A 18 33.90 -28.08 7.09
C ILE A 18 33.68 -26.71 7.76
N ALA A 19 34.61 -26.24 8.58
CA ALA A 19 34.52 -24.92 9.20
C ALA A 19 34.53 -23.79 8.16
N ILE A 20 35.35 -23.88 7.12
CA ILE A 20 35.37 -22.91 6.01
C ILE A 20 34.02 -22.89 5.28
N ILE A 21 33.44 -24.05 4.98
CA ILE A 21 32.13 -24.15 4.30
C ILE A 21 31.02 -23.53 5.17
N LEU A 22 31.02 -23.80 6.48
CA LEU A 22 30.02 -23.27 7.41
C LEU A 22 30.15 -21.75 7.62
N LEU A 23 31.36 -21.19 7.54
CA LEU A 23 31.61 -19.75 7.69
C LEU A 23 31.30 -18.95 6.41
N THR A 24 31.29 -19.60 5.24
CA THR A 24 30.92 -18.97 3.96
C THR A 24 29.42 -18.92 3.67
N ALA A 25 28.57 -19.41 4.59
CA ALA A 25 27.11 -19.46 4.41
C ALA A 25 26.35 -18.24 4.97
N CYS A 26 27.02 -17.14 5.33
CA CYS A 26 26.35 -15.84 5.48
C CYS A 26 26.14 -15.21 4.10
N GLY A 27 25.14 -15.70 3.38
CA GLY A 27 24.66 -15.11 2.14
C GLY A 27 23.92 -13.80 2.40
N THR A 28 24.64 -12.73 2.75
CA THR A 28 24.14 -11.38 2.49
C THR A 28 24.34 -11.14 1.00
N THR A 29 23.32 -11.39 0.20
CA THR A 29 23.33 -10.98 -1.20
C THR A 29 23.47 -9.46 -1.24
N HIS A 30 24.70 -8.99 -1.49
CA HIS A 30 25.01 -7.57 -1.62
C HIS A 30 24.46 -7.05 -2.95
N HIS A 31 23.13 -6.93 -3.06
CA HIS A 31 22.51 -6.29 -4.20
C HIS A 31 22.94 -4.80 -4.21
N PRO A 32 23.49 -4.30 -5.33
CA PRO A 32 23.77 -2.87 -5.47
C PRO A 32 22.45 -2.11 -5.37
N LEU A 33 22.47 -0.95 -4.71
CA LEU A 33 21.26 -0.13 -4.65
C LEU A 33 20.91 0.37 -6.06
N PRO A 34 19.61 0.55 -6.36
CA PRO A 34 19.21 1.14 -7.62
C PRO A 34 19.74 2.57 -7.75
N ALA A 35 19.83 3.04 -9.00
CA ALA A 35 20.21 4.42 -9.31
C ALA A 35 19.28 5.41 -8.59
N TYR A 36 19.88 6.44 -8.00
CA TYR A 36 19.14 7.49 -7.31
C TYR A 36 18.40 8.38 -8.31
N GLU A 37 17.09 8.51 -8.13
CA GLU A 37 16.22 9.40 -8.88
C GLU A 37 15.87 10.61 -8.02
N PRO A 38 15.82 11.85 -8.54
CA PRO A 38 15.38 13.00 -7.76
C PRO A 38 13.97 12.79 -7.16
N PRO A 39 13.73 13.17 -5.89
CA PRO A 39 12.41 13.01 -5.26
C PRO A 39 11.34 13.82 -5.98
N LEU A 40 10.15 13.25 -6.12
CA LEU A 40 9.00 13.98 -6.62
C LEU A 40 8.54 15.05 -5.60
N ALA A 41 8.04 16.17 -6.11
CA ALA A 41 7.37 17.15 -5.27
C ALA A 41 6.11 16.52 -4.65
N LYS A 42 5.86 16.78 -3.37
CA LYS A 42 4.65 16.29 -2.70
C LYS A 42 3.43 17.04 -3.20
N THR A 43 2.66 16.37 -4.06
CA THR A 43 1.42 16.87 -4.66
C THR A 43 0.31 15.84 -4.49
N ASP A 44 -0.94 16.30 -4.61
CA ASP A 44 -2.12 15.42 -4.55
C ASP A 44 -2.14 14.42 -5.70
N PHE A 45 -1.58 14.77 -6.86
CA PHE A 45 -1.48 13.88 -8.02
C PHE A 45 -0.01 13.70 -8.40
N GLN A 46 0.41 12.45 -8.60
CA GLN A 46 1.78 12.11 -8.99
C GLN A 46 1.77 11.07 -10.11
N HIS A 47 2.76 11.15 -10.99
CA HIS A 47 3.02 10.12 -12.00
C HIS A 47 4.19 9.28 -11.49
N VAL A 48 3.92 8.00 -11.24
CA VAL A 48 4.88 7.09 -10.60
C VAL A 48 5.02 5.82 -11.41
N ARG A 49 6.19 5.19 -11.31
CA ARG A 49 6.34 3.83 -11.80
C ARG A 49 5.72 2.89 -10.77
N THR A 50 4.84 2.00 -11.21
CA THR A 50 4.33 0.92 -10.35
C THR A 50 4.87 -0.42 -10.81
N THR A 51 5.24 -1.25 -9.84
CA THR A 51 5.52 -2.68 -10.03
C THR A 51 4.54 -3.48 -9.16
N ALA A 52 4.65 -4.80 -9.18
CA ALA A 52 3.93 -5.65 -8.23
C ALA A 52 4.86 -6.70 -7.65
N TYR A 53 4.58 -7.08 -6.40
CA TYR A 53 5.24 -8.15 -5.68
C TYR A 53 4.22 -9.07 -5.01
N THR A 54 4.67 -10.25 -4.60
CA THR A 54 3.86 -11.18 -3.80
C THR A 54 4.72 -11.91 -2.78
N HIS A 55 4.12 -12.31 -1.66
CA HIS A 55 4.80 -13.01 -0.57
C HIS A 55 5.36 -14.40 -0.98
N THR A 56 4.98 -14.91 -2.15
CA THR A 56 5.47 -16.19 -2.68
C THR A 56 6.80 -16.08 -3.43
N GLU A 57 7.26 -14.86 -3.75
CA GLU A 57 8.55 -14.61 -4.38
C GLU A 57 9.71 -15.00 -3.46
N ALA A 58 10.84 -15.42 -4.04
CA ALA A 58 11.98 -15.95 -3.29
C ALA A 58 12.48 -14.97 -2.22
N ASP A 59 12.55 -13.69 -2.59
CA ASP A 59 13.07 -12.59 -1.79
C ASP A 59 12.15 -12.22 -0.62
N HIS A 60 10.89 -12.66 -0.65
CA HIS A 60 9.87 -12.41 0.39
C HIS A 60 9.61 -13.63 1.29
N ARG A 61 10.21 -14.80 1.02
CA ARG A 61 9.96 -16.02 1.80
C ARG A 61 10.32 -15.91 3.27
N GLU A 62 11.34 -15.11 3.60
CA GLU A 62 11.75 -14.84 4.98
C GLU A 62 10.67 -14.08 5.76
N TYR A 63 10.00 -13.14 5.10
CA TYR A 63 8.99 -12.24 5.70
C TYR A 63 7.56 -12.80 5.60
N SER A 64 7.35 -13.82 4.76
CA SER A 64 6.04 -14.42 4.54
C SER A 64 4.99 -13.36 4.16
N ASN A 65 3.76 -13.47 4.66
CA ASN A 65 2.67 -12.54 4.41
C ASN A 65 2.66 -11.31 5.34
N HIS A 66 3.81 -10.91 5.92
CA HIS A 66 3.88 -9.78 6.85
C HIS A 66 4.53 -8.56 6.19
N ASN A 67 4.04 -7.37 6.52
CA ASN A 67 4.63 -6.09 6.13
C ASN A 67 5.67 -5.60 7.15
N ALA A 68 6.44 -4.58 6.79
CA ALA A 68 7.45 -3.99 7.67
C ALA A 68 6.90 -3.43 9.00
N LEU A 69 5.61 -3.08 9.07
CA LEU A 69 4.96 -2.63 10.30
C LEU A 69 4.46 -3.78 11.20
N GLY A 70 4.68 -5.04 10.79
CA GLY A 70 4.28 -6.24 11.54
C GLY A 70 2.81 -6.66 11.33
N GLY A 71 2.09 -6.02 10.41
CA GLY A 71 0.74 -6.42 9.99
C GLY A 71 0.76 -7.41 8.83
N GLU A 72 -0.41 -7.95 8.47
CA GLU A 72 -0.56 -8.82 7.31
C GLU A 72 -0.65 -8.01 6.00
N LEU A 73 -0.11 -8.58 4.92
CA LEU A 73 -0.25 -8.06 3.57
C LEU A 73 -1.64 -8.37 3.00
N HIS A 74 -2.29 -7.35 2.45
CA HIS A 74 -3.63 -7.40 1.90
C HIS A 74 -3.63 -7.00 0.43
N ALA A 75 -4.18 -7.84 -0.45
CA ALA A 75 -4.43 -7.43 -1.83
C ALA A 75 -5.55 -6.39 -1.87
N ALA A 76 -5.47 -5.44 -2.81
CA ALA A 76 -6.56 -4.48 -3.01
C ALA A 76 -7.85 -5.18 -3.45
N GLY A 77 -9.00 -4.57 -3.14
CA GLY A 77 -10.29 -5.03 -3.66
C GLY A 77 -10.38 -4.98 -5.19
N ALA A 78 -11.46 -5.49 -5.77
CA ALA A 78 -11.62 -5.51 -7.23
C ALA A 78 -11.51 -4.10 -7.87
N PRO A 79 -10.94 -3.98 -9.08
CA PRO A 79 -10.90 -2.72 -9.82
C PRO A 79 -12.29 -2.09 -9.98
N ILE A 80 -12.36 -0.78 -9.70
CA ILE A 80 -13.56 0.04 -9.82
C ILE A 80 -13.44 0.83 -11.12
N HIS A 81 -13.96 0.28 -12.21
CA HIS A 81 -13.88 0.91 -13.54
C HIS A 81 -14.98 1.96 -13.81
N ARG A 82 -15.80 2.33 -12.81
CA ARG A 82 -17.01 3.14 -13.05
C ARG A 82 -16.99 4.46 -12.28
N ALA A 83 -17.28 5.52 -13.03
CA ALA A 83 -17.67 6.86 -12.59
C ALA A 83 -18.99 6.89 -11.77
N GLU A 84 -19.11 6.02 -10.76
CA GLU A 84 -20.10 6.19 -9.70
C GLU A 84 -19.41 6.98 -8.59
N ALA A 85 -19.62 8.30 -8.65
CA ALA A 85 -19.27 9.33 -7.68
C ALA A 85 -18.74 8.79 -6.34
N VAL A 86 -17.42 8.55 -6.26
CA VAL A 86 -16.77 8.34 -4.97
C VAL A 86 -16.59 9.72 -4.36
N ALA A 87 -17.66 10.21 -3.72
CA ALA A 87 -17.50 11.20 -2.65
C ALA A 87 -16.36 10.67 -1.76
N ARG A 88 -15.33 11.49 -1.53
CA ARG A 88 -14.14 11.19 -0.71
C ARG A 88 -14.51 10.16 0.36
N ALA A 89 -14.14 8.90 0.12
CA ALA A 89 -14.49 7.84 1.04
C ALA A 89 -13.76 8.14 2.33
N THR A 90 -14.49 8.54 3.37
CA THR A 90 -13.93 8.70 4.71
C THR A 90 -13.35 7.34 5.10
N LEU A 91 -12.01 7.28 5.16
CA LEU A 91 -11.28 6.09 5.59
C LEU A 91 -11.86 5.63 6.93
N ALA A 92 -12.13 4.34 7.09
CA ALA A 92 -12.75 3.77 8.30
C ALA A 92 -11.96 4.01 9.62
N TYR A 93 -10.81 4.66 9.55
CA TYR A 93 -10.05 5.20 10.69
C TYR A 93 -10.66 6.49 11.29
N GLU A 94 -11.52 7.20 10.56
CA GLU A 94 -12.14 8.48 10.96
C GLU A 94 -13.61 8.35 11.38
N ALA A 95 -14.00 7.26 12.03
CA ALA A 95 -15.30 7.22 12.70
C ALA A 95 -15.18 7.89 14.09
N PRO A 96 -15.63 9.13 14.30
CA PRO A 96 -15.87 9.61 15.66
C PRO A 96 -16.87 8.65 16.31
N ARG A 97 -16.54 8.15 17.51
CA ARG A 97 -17.49 7.36 18.32
C ARG A 97 -18.78 8.15 18.40
N ALA A 98 -19.90 7.48 18.11
CA ALA A 98 -21.23 8.06 18.20
C ALA A 98 -21.40 8.74 19.56
N ILE A 99 -21.66 10.04 19.53
CA ILE A 99 -22.17 10.77 20.69
C ILE A 99 -23.58 10.21 20.95
N PRO A 100 -23.94 9.83 22.19
CA PRO A 100 -25.30 9.40 22.49
C PRO A 100 -26.24 10.59 22.21
N VAL A 101 -27.22 10.38 21.33
CA VAL A 101 -28.29 11.37 21.10
C VAL A 101 -29.23 11.29 22.30
N ASP A 102 -29.30 12.38 23.06
CA ASP A 102 -30.29 12.57 24.12
C ASP A 102 -31.69 12.67 23.51
N GLU A 103 -32.58 11.77 23.91
CA GLU A 103 -33.89 11.51 23.33
C GLU A 103 -34.96 12.41 23.96
N THR A 104 -34.74 13.73 23.97
CA THR A 104 -35.73 14.70 24.50
C THR A 104 -35.78 16.01 23.71
N ALA A 105 -36.10 15.94 22.42
CA ALA A 105 -36.57 17.13 21.68
C ALA A 105 -37.51 16.73 20.54
N SER A 106 -38.80 16.66 20.86
CA SER A 106 -39.90 16.58 19.90
C SER A 106 -40.06 17.93 19.19
N TYR A 107 -39.61 18.02 17.93
CA TYR A 107 -40.03 19.10 17.03
C TYR A 107 -40.12 18.61 15.58
N SER A 108 -41.33 18.27 15.16
CA SER A 108 -41.68 18.05 13.76
C SER A 108 -42.06 19.38 13.11
N PRO A 109 -41.47 19.80 11.99
CA PRO A 109 -41.99 20.93 11.22
C PRO A 109 -43.25 20.48 10.46
N GLN A 110 -44.37 21.17 10.69
CA GLN A 110 -45.59 20.99 9.89
C GLN A 110 -45.35 21.46 8.45
N LEU A 111 -45.61 20.58 7.48
CA LEU A 111 -45.69 20.93 6.07
C LEU A 111 -47.02 21.63 5.79
N GLN A 112 -46.97 22.79 5.13
CA GLN A 112 -48.16 23.57 4.77
C GLN A 112 -48.98 22.90 3.64
N PRO A 113 -50.31 23.09 3.61
CA PRO A 113 -51.16 22.55 2.57
C PRO A 113 -51.01 23.36 1.28
N PHE A 114 -50.66 22.68 0.20
CA PHE A 114 -50.64 23.25 -1.14
C PHE A 114 -52.08 23.39 -1.67
N SER A 115 -52.44 24.64 -1.97
CA SER A 115 -53.72 25.07 -2.52
C SER A 115 -54.02 24.41 -3.87
N MET A 116 -55.26 23.94 -4.04
CA MET A 116 -55.81 23.54 -5.33
C MET A 116 -56.13 24.79 -6.16
N ASP A 117 -55.80 24.75 -7.45
CA ASP A 117 -56.58 25.44 -8.48
C ASP A 117 -56.87 24.47 -9.62
N GLU A 118 -58.16 24.32 -9.91
CA GLU A 118 -58.74 23.50 -10.95
C GLU A 118 -58.75 24.28 -12.28
N THR A 119 -58.42 23.61 -13.39
CA THR A 119 -59.13 23.65 -14.69
C THR A 119 -58.15 23.36 -15.84
N ARG A 120 -58.27 22.19 -16.47
CA ARG A 120 -58.74 22.05 -17.87
C ARG A 120 -58.46 20.64 -18.41
N THR A 121 -59.53 20.02 -18.86
CA THR A 121 -59.66 18.71 -19.52
C THR A 121 -58.76 18.56 -20.76
N ARG A 122 -58.03 17.44 -20.85
CA ARG A 122 -57.74 16.75 -22.12
C ARG A 122 -57.42 15.27 -21.91
N THR A 123 -58.29 14.44 -22.46
CA THR A 123 -58.21 12.98 -22.52
C THR A 123 -57.05 12.52 -23.40
N THR A 124 -56.13 11.74 -22.83
CA THR A 124 -55.27 10.81 -23.58
C THR A 124 -55.18 9.49 -22.83
N LYS A 125 -55.69 8.41 -23.43
CA LYS A 125 -55.54 7.04 -22.92
C LYS A 125 -54.03 6.69 -22.89
N ARG A 126 -53.45 6.55 -21.71
CA ARG A 126 -52.06 6.07 -21.54
C ARG A 126 -52.09 4.77 -20.75
N ALA A 127 -51.53 3.72 -21.36
CA ALA A 127 -51.44 2.39 -20.81
C ALA A 127 -50.78 2.40 -19.41
N THR A 128 -51.46 1.81 -18.44
CA THR A 128 -50.96 1.52 -17.10
C THR A 128 -49.89 0.43 -17.18
N LYS A 129 -48.61 0.81 -17.16
CA LYS A 129 -47.54 -0.07 -16.67
C LYS A 129 -47.48 0.07 -15.15
N PRO A 130 -47.50 -1.02 -14.37
CA PRO A 130 -47.33 -0.92 -12.93
C PRO A 130 -45.92 -0.39 -12.64
N THR A 131 -45.84 0.83 -12.09
CA THR A 131 -44.63 1.37 -11.48
C THR A 131 -44.38 0.57 -10.21
N ARG A 132 -43.62 -0.52 -10.34
CA ARG A 132 -43.05 -1.18 -9.17
C ARG A 132 -42.09 -0.18 -8.54
N ASN A 133 -42.51 0.46 -7.46
CA ASN A 133 -41.66 1.23 -6.56
C ASN A 133 -40.62 0.27 -5.97
N ALA A 134 -39.58 -0.01 -6.75
CA ALA A 134 -38.38 -0.66 -6.28
C ALA A 134 -37.69 0.35 -5.37
N LYS A 135 -37.92 0.23 -4.06
CA LYS A 135 -37.05 0.81 -3.05
C LYS A 135 -35.65 0.32 -3.39
N ARG A 136 -34.82 1.18 -4.00
CA ARG A 136 -33.40 0.91 -4.20
C ARG A 136 -32.82 0.78 -2.80
N ALA A 137 -32.61 -0.46 -2.34
CA ALA A 137 -31.78 -0.69 -1.18
C ALA A 137 -30.43 -0.08 -1.50
N VAL A 138 -30.06 0.99 -0.78
CA VAL A 138 -28.69 1.48 -0.77
C VAL A 138 -27.91 0.36 -0.11
N ALA A 139 -27.28 -0.48 -0.92
CA ALA A 139 -26.36 -1.47 -0.41
C ALA A 139 -25.29 -0.68 0.36
N ILE A 140 -25.22 -0.91 1.67
CA ILE A 140 -24.12 -0.41 2.49
C ILE A 140 -22.88 -1.09 1.92
N SER A 141 -22.18 -0.41 1.01
CA SER A 141 -20.98 -0.92 0.39
C SER A 141 -19.97 -1.16 1.50
N LYS A 142 -19.53 -2.41 1.68
CA LYS A 142 -18.37 -2.73 2.51
C LYS A 142 -17.27 -1.71 2.21
N PRO A 143 -16.59 -1.13 3.22
CA PRO A 143 -15.51 -0.19 2.96
C PRO A 143 -14.51 -0.82 1.99
N PRO A 144 -14.01 -0.05 1.00
CA PRO A 144 -13.12 -0.59 -0.02
C PRO A 144 -11.91 -1.22 0.66
N GLN A 145 -11.61 -2.47 0.30
CA GLN A 145 -10.43 -3.16 0.79
C GLN A 145 -9.19 -2.44 0.26
N ILE A 146 -8.37 -1.94 1.18
CA ILE A 146 -7.15 -1.20 0.89
C ILE A 146 -6.03 -2.22 0.68
N GLY A 147 -5.35 -2.13 -0.44
CA GLY A 147 -4.20 -2.97 -0.73
C GLY A 147 -2.93 -2.50 -0.02
N SER A 148 -2.02 -3.41 0.26
CA SER A 148 -0.67 -3.12 0.74
C SER A 148 0.20 -2.64 -0.41
N ALA A 149 1.09 -1.69 -0.11
CA ALA A 149 2.10 -1.23 -1.04
C ALA A 149 3.45 -1.08 -0.32
N ALA A 150 4.52 -1.37 -1.06
CA ALA A 150 5.88 -1.09 -0.66
C ALA A 150 6.39 0.16 -1.40
N ALA A 151 7.13 1.01 -0.71
CA ALA A 151 7.72 2.20 -1.32
C ALA A 151 8.98 2.64 -0.57
N ASP A 152 9.71 3.60 -1.15
CA ASP A 152 10.69 4.36 -0.38
C ASP A 152 9.97 5.29 0.62
N TRP A 153 10.14 5.02 1.91
CA TRP A 153 9.49 5.78 2.99
C TRP A 153 10.00 7.22 3.14
N SER A 154 11.15 7.56 2.56
CA SER A 154 11.58 8.96 2.47
C SER A 154 10.75 9.79 1.49
N ARG A 155 10.16 9.13 0.49
CA ARG A 155 9.32 9.73 -0.57
C ARG A 155 7.85 9.62 -0.24
N TRP A 156 7.38 8.41 0.06
CA TRP A 156 6.04 8.10 0.54
C TRP A 156 6.13 7.49 1.93
N PRO A 157 6.09 8.31 3.00
CA PRO A 157 6.19 7.84 4.38
C PRO A 157 5.18 6.74 4.71
N ALA A 158 5.53 5.89 5.66
CA ALA A 158 4.67 4.84 6.18
C ALA A 158 3.28 5.41 6.53
N GLY A 159 2.24 4.69 6.14
CA GLY A 159 0.85 5.09 6.30
C GLY A 159 0.30 5.96 5.16
N THR A 160 1.10 6.35 4.16
CA THR A 160 0.60 7.07 2.97
C THR A 160 -0.48 6.24 2.27
N VAL A 161 -1.66 6.84 2.08
CA VAL A 161 -2.78 6.23 1.37
C VAL A 161 -2.98 6.92 0.03
N PHE A 162 -3.04 6.14 -1.04
CA PHE A 162 -3.22 6.65 -2.40
C PHE A 162 -4.21 5.80 -3.19
N ARG A 163 -4.73 6.39 -4.27
CA ARG A 163 -5.64 5.75 -5.22
C ARG A 163 -4.98 5.69 -6.59
N LEU A 164 -5.07 4.54 -7.26
CA LEU A 164 -4.69 4.43 -8.67
C LEU A 164 -5.83 4.96 -9.53
N LEU A 165 -5.56 5.92 -10.41
CA LEU A 165 -6.61 6.50 -11.26
C LEU A 165 -7.10 5.53 -12.34
N SER A 166 -6.25 4.60 -12.79
CA SER A 166 -6.60 3.62 -13.83
C SER A 166 -7.57 2.55 -13.35
N THR A 167 -7.46 2.12 -12.08
CA THR A 167 -8.28 1.04 -11.51
C THR A 167 -9.24 1.49 -10.41
N GLY A 168 -9.08 2.70 -9.88
CA GLY A 168 -9.86 3.20 -8.74
C GLY A 168 -9.56 2.49 -7.40
N GLN A 169 -8.57 1.59 -7.37
CA GLN A 169 -8.17 0.85 -6.16
C GLN A 169 -7.36 1.74 -5.22
N ASN A 170 -7.55 1.54 -3.92
CA ASN A 170 -6.83 2.25 -2.87
C ASN A 170 -5.73 1.36 -2.30
N TYR A 171 -4.59 1.96 -2.00
CA TYR A 171 -3.44 1.30 -1.41
C TYR A 171 -2.88 2.10 -0.24
N ARG A 172 -2.23 1.40 0.69
CA ARG A 172 -1.52 1.98 1.84
C ARG A 172 -0.06 1.55 1.76
N VAL A 173 0.85 2.51 1.88
CA VAL A 173 2.27 2.25 2.06
C VAL A 173 2.50 1.76 3.48
N GLU A 174 2.89 0.50 3.61
CA GLU A 174 3.16 -0.15 4.90
C GLU A 174 4.36 -1.09 4.85
N ASP A 175 5.01 -1.16 3.68
CA ASP A 175 6.20 -1.96 3.47
C ASP A 175 7.27 -1.15 2.73
N TYR A 176 8.51 -1.66 2.72
CA TYR A 176 9.63 -1.08 1.98
C TYR A 176 10.53 -2.20 1.44
N GLY A 177 11.41 -1.84 0.51
CA GLY A 177 12.35 -2.81 -0.07
C GLY A 177 13.60 -2.15 -0.63
N TRP A 178 14.70 -2.90 -0.66
CA TRP A 178 15.98 -2.40 -1.17
C TRP A 178 15.89 -1.89 -2.61
N ALA A 179 15.07 -2.52 -3.45
CA ALA A 179 14.89 -2.20 -4.87
C ALA A 179 14.11 -0.88 -5.12
N LEU A 180 13.48 -0.34 -4.08
CA LEU A 180 12.66 0.87 -4.14
C LEU A 180 13.41 2.09 -3.60
N SER A 181 14.43 1.89 -2.77
CA SER A 181 15.18 2.95 -2.11
C SER A 181 15.89 3.86 -3.11
N GLY A 182 15.60 5.15 -3.09
CA GLY A 182 16.09 6.16 -4.02
C GLY A 182 15.33 6.21 -5.35
N ARG A 183 14.16 5.56 -5.49
CA ARG A 183 13.39 5.54 -6.74
C ARG A 183 12.00 6.14 -6.59
N ASN A 184 11.46 6.66 -7.70
CA ASN A 184 10.06 7.07 -7.80
C ASN A 184 9.19 5.88 -8.22
N THR A 185 9.31 4.76 -7.50
CA THR A 185 8.61 3.51 -7.76
C THR A 185 7.83 3.05 -6.54
N ILE A 186 6.58 2.63 -6.74
CA ILE A 186 5.74 2.01 -5.73
C ILE A 186 5.45 0.57 -6.15
N ASP A 187 5.67 -0.38 -5.26
CA ASP A 187 5.41 -1.80 -5.49
C ASP A 187 4.06 -2.19 -4.88
N LEU A 188 3.18 -2.76 -5.69
CA LEU A 188 1.83 -3.11 -5.24
C LEU A 188 1.76 -4.58 -4.86
N TYR A 189 1.27 -4.87 -3.66
CA TYR A 189 1.11 -6.25 -3.23
C TYR A 189 -0.05 -6.93 -3.97
N MET A 190 0.19 -8.16 -4.42
CA MET A 190 -0.78 -9.03 -5.06
C MET A 190 -0.91 -10.36 -4.31
N ALA A 191 -2.11 -10.94 -4.29
CA ALA A 191 -2.37 -12.16 -3.52
C ALA A 191 -1.64 -13.38 -4.06
N ASN A 192 -1.30 -13.37 -5.36
CA ASN A 192 -0.64 -14.48 -6.04
C ASN A 192 0.19 -14.03 -7.24
N GLN A 193 1.08 -14.92 -7.69
CA GLN A 193 1.98 -14.70 -8.84
C GLN A 193 1.26 -14.33 -10.14
N ARG A 194 0.06 -14.88 -10.37
CA ARG A 194 -0.69 -14.63 -11.61
C ARG A 194 -1.15 -13.18 -11.68
N GLU A 195 -1.70 -12.65 -10.59
CA GLU A 195 -2.09 -11.24 -10.48
C GLU A 195 -0.89 -10.32 -10.60
N MET A 196 0.21 -10.66 -9.93
CA MET A 196 1.49 -9.94 -10.03
C MET A 196 2.00 -9.84 -11.47
N ASN A 197 2.05 -10.96 -12.19
CA ASN A 197 2.47 -11.01 -13.59
C ASN A 197 1.48 -10.25 -14.50
N SER A 198 0.18 -10.32 -14.21
CA SER A 198 -0.84 -9.59 -14.96
C SER A 198 -0.74 -8.08 -14.77
N TRP A 199 -0.25 -7.62 -13.62
CA TRP A 199 -0.02 -6.21 -13.37
C TRP A 199 1.21 -5.68 -14.12
N GLY A 200 2.35 -6.31 -13.90
CA GLY A 200 3.63 -5.95 -14.51
C GLY A 200 4.18 -4.57 -14.10
N ALA A 201 5.29 -4.17 -14.71
CA ALA A 201 5.87 -2.84 -14.50
C ALA A 201 5.24 -1.83 -15.47
N ARG A 202 4.69 -0.73 -14.95
CA ARG A 202 4.04 0.31 -15.78
C ARG A 202 4.03 1.67 -15.10
N GLN A 203 3.62 2.70 -15.85
CA GLN A 203 3.43 4.06 -15.33
C GLN A 203 1.98 4.24 -14.91
N GLU A 204 1.76 4.83 -13.75
CA GLU A 204 0.44 5.10 -13.20
C GLU A 204 0.34 6.53 -12.70
N THR A 205 -0.85 7.11 -12.87
CA THR A 205 -1.20 8.33 -12.15
C THR A 205 -1.87 7.93 -10.84
N ILE A 206 -1.28 8.39 -9.73
CA ILE A 206 -1.84 8.21 -8.39
C ILE A 206 -2.42 9.51 -7.88
N GLU A 207 -3.45 9.39 -7.06
CA GLU A 207 -3.97 10.46 -6.22
C GLU A 207 -3.66 10.13 -4.75
N ILE A 208 -2.92 11.01 -4.08
CA ILE A 208 -2.66 10.89 -2.65
C ILE A 208 -3.91 11.30 -1.89
N LEU A 209 -4.50 10.33 -1.18
CA LEU A 209 -5.67 10.58 -0.32
C LEU A 209 -5.23 11.08 1.06
N ARG A 210 -4.09 10.59 1.54
CA ARG A 210 -3.48 10.98 2.82
C ARG A 210 -1.99 10.71 2.79
N TRP A 211 -1.18 11.69 3.17
CA TRP A 211 0.25 11.47 3.40
C TRP A 211 0.48 10.75 4.73
N GLY A 212 1.45 9.84 4.73
CA GLY A 212 1.95 9.20 5.94
C GLY A 212 2.83 10.14 6.78
N ASP A 213 3.23 9.66 7.95
CA ASP A 213 4.04 10.45 8.89
C ASP A 213 5.54 10.26 8.65
N ARG A 214 6.22 11.37 8.34
CA ARG A 214 7.66 11.41 8.06
C ARG A 214 8.50 11.11 9.31
N GLN A 215 8.09 11.60 10.48
CA GLN A 215 8.81 11.43 11.73
C GLN A 215 8.67 9.99 12.26
N GLU A 216 7.49 9.41 12.16
CA GLU A 216 7.24 8.00 12.50
C GLU A 216 8.07 7.07 11.63
N SER A 217 8.08 7.32 10.30
CA SER A 217 8.94 6.58 9.35
C SER A 217 10.42 6.69 9.73
N LEU A 218 10.89 7.90 10.05
CA LEU A 218 12.28 8.12 10.47
C LEU A 218 12.60 7.40 11.78
N GLN A 219 11.72 7.45 12.77
CA GLN A 219 11.90 6.80 14.07
C GLN A 219 12.00 5.28 13.91
N PHE A 220 11.16 4.70 13.05
CA PHE A 220 11.20 3.28 12.73
C PHE A 220 12.53 2.90 12.06
N LEU A 221 12.89 3.59 10.98
CA LEU A 221 14.04 3.26 10.14
C LEU A 221 15.40 3.48 10.83
N ARG A 222 15.47 4.42 11.79
CA ARG A 222 16.73 4.76 12.50
C ARG A 222 17.41 3.57 13.17
N ARG A 223 16.64 2.56 13.58
CA ARG A 223 17.14 1.35 14.25
C ARG A 223 17.79 0.33 13.31
N HIS A 224 17.65 0.52 11.99
CA HIS A 224 18.02 -0.46 10.97
C HIS A 224 18.98 0.12 9.91
N GLN A 225 19.80 1.10 10.29
CA GLN A 225 20.72 1.79 9.35
C GLN A 225 21.91 0.94 8.87
N ASP A 226 22.10 -0.26 9.41
CA ASP A 226 23.08 -1.23 8.92
C ASP A 226 22.80 -1.63 7.47
N TYR A 227 21.53 -1.56 7.05
CA TYR A 227 21.14 -1.76 5.67
C TYR A 227 21.29 -0.47 4.85
N ARG A 228 22.08 -0.55 3.76
CA ARG A 228 22.38 0.60 2.89
C ARG A 228 21.13 1.32 2.36
N HIS A 229 20.10 0.55 1.99
CA HIS A 229 18.84 1.11 1.49
C HIS A 229 18.10 1.89 2.59
N ILE A 230 18.09 1.39 3.83
CA ILE A 230 17.50 2.09 4.98
C ILE A 230 18.31 3.34 5.31
N LYS A 231 19.65 3.25 5.33
CA LYS A 231 20.53 4.41 5.51
C LYS A 231 20.25 5.51 4.49
N ARG A 232 20.08 5.16 3.20
CA ARG A 232 19.70 6.11 2.15
C ARG A 232 18.37 6.80 2.47
N MET A 233 17.34 6.04 2.85
CA MET A 233 16.03 6.60 3.22
C MET A 233 16.12 7.53 4.43
N VAL A 234 16.89 7.15 5.46
CA VAL A 234 17.11 7.99 6.66
C VAL A 234 17.78 9.31 6.30
N LEU A 235 18.82 9.30 5.46
CA LEU A 235 19.49 10.51 5.01
C LEU A 235 18.53 11.45 4.26
N GLU A 236 17.69 10.91 3.36
CA GLU A 236 16.69 11.71 2.64
C GLU A 236 15.58 12.24 3.58
N LEU A 237 15.19 11.47 4.60
CA LEU A 237 14.27 11.90 5.66
C LEU A 237 14.85 13.02 6.54
N GLU A 238 16.17 13.09 6.68
CA GLU A 238 16.89 14.15 7.39
C GLU A 238 17.21 15.38 6.53
N GLY A 239 16.85 15.38 5.24
CA GLY A 239 17.12 16.48 4.31
C GLY A 239 18.58 16.52 3.83
N ARG A 240 19.24 15.35 3.78
CA ARG A 240 20.63 15.17 3.33
C ARG A 240 20.65 14.47 1.98
N GLU A 241 19.97 15.04 0.98
CA GLU A 241 19.74 14.37 -0.31
C GLU A 241 21.03 14.07 -1.06
N ARG A 242 22.04 14.95 -0.97
CA ARG A 242 23.36 14.73 -1.58
C ARG A 242 24.07 13.50 -1.03
N GLU A 243 23.94 13.27 0.28
CA GLU A 243 24.53 12.11 0.94
C GLU A 243 23.72 10.84 0.64
N ALA A 244 22.39 10.95 0.63
CA ALA A 244 21.51 9.86 0.21
C ALA A 244 21.85 9.38 -1.21
N ALA A 245 22.03 10.30 -2.15
CA ALA A 245 22.41 10.01 -3.54
C ALA A 245 23.80 9.36 -3.67
N ALA A 246 24.71 9.61 -2.71
CA ALA A 246 26.05 9.05 -2.69
C ALA A 246 26.11 7.61 -2.12
N VAL A 247 25.07 7.12 -1.44
CA VAL A 247 25.02 5.73 -0.95
C VAL A 247 24.87 4.79 -2.15
N GLN A 248 25.68 3.73 -2.26
CA GLN A 248 25.63 2.72 -3.33
C GLN A 248 25.47 1.30 -2.77
#